data_AF-A0A965IN76-F1
#
_entry.id   AF-A0A965IN76-F1
#
_cell.length_a   1.000
_cell.length_b   1.000
_cell.length_c   1.000
_cell.angle_alpha   90.00
_cell.angle_beta   90.00
_cell.angle_gamma   90.00
#
_symmetry.space_group_name_H-M   'P 1'
#
loop_
_entity.id
_entity.type
_entity.pdbx_description
1 polymer ?
#
loop_
_entity_poly.entity_id
_entity_poly.type
_entity_poly.pdbx_seq_one_letter_code
_entity_poly.pdbx_strand_id
1 'polypeptide(L)' 'YLYRRAGIHGGSSHSGRRTFITTLANKGVSVRLLASLVRHSNISTTQRYIDVNDDMKRRAVELI' A
#
# COMPACT_ATOMS: atom_id res chain seq x y z
N TYR A 1 -3.68 14.39 -17.07
CA TYR A 1 -2.97 15.70 -17.03
C TYR A 1 -2.54 16.11 -15.61
N LEU A 2 -3.26 15.71 -14.53
CA LEU A 2 -2.92 16.06 -13.13
C LEU A 2 -1.45 15.80 -12.72
N TYR A 3 -0.95 14.57 -12.86
CA TYR A 3 0.41 14.22 -12.44
C TYR A 3 1.50 14.95 -13.24
N ARG A 4 1.31 15.11 -14.56
CA ARG A 4 2.22 15.87 -15.43
C ARG A 4 2.27 17.36 -15.04
N ARG A 5 1.12 17.95 -14.70
CA ARG A 5 1.06 19.34 -14.20
C ARG A 5 1.74 19.52 -12.84
N ALA A 6 1.73 18.49 -12.01
CA ALA A 6 2.39 18.47 -10.71
C ALA A 6 3.90 18.20 -10.79
N GLY A 7 4.48 18.12 -11.99
CA GLY A 7 5.91 17.79 -12.18
C GLY A 7 6.26 16.32 -11.91
N ILE A 8 5.27 15.45 -11.73
CA ILE A 8 5.49 14.01 -11.47
C ILE A 8 5.59 13.30 -12.82
N HIS A 9 6.82 13.07 -13.27
CA HIS A 9 7.12 12.32 -14.49
C HIS A 9 6.82 10.82 -14.31
N GLY A 10 6.11 10.22 -15.26
CA GLY A 10 5.67 8.82 -15.18
C GLY A 10 4.49 8.55 -14.22
N GLY A 11 4.00 9.57 -13.52
CA GLY A 11 2.83 9.46 -12.66
C GLY A 11 1.53 9.28 -13.45
N SER A 12 0.69 8.36 -12.99
CA SER A 12 -0.65 8.10 -13.54
C SER A 12 -1.70 8.11 -12.43
N SER A 13 -2.98 8.10 -12.80
CA SER A 13 -4.09 7.91 -11.84
C SER A 13 -3.91 6.67 -10.95
N HIS A 14 -3.22 5.64 -11.46
CA HIS A 14 -2.91 4.45 -10.69
C HIS A 14 -1.78 4.66 -9.66
N SER A 15 -0.85 5.59 -9.90
CA SER A 15 0.28 5.86 -9.01
C SER A 15 -0.16 6.28 -7.61
N GLY A 16 -1.17 7.13 -7.49
CA GLY A 16 -1.75 7.51 -6.19
C GLY A 16 -2.36 6.32 -5.45
N ARG A 17 -3.10 5.47 -6.16
CA ARG A 17 -3.71 4.25 -5.59
C ARG A 17 -2.65 3.26 -5.10
N ARG A 18 -1.59 3.03 -5.89
CA ARG A 18 -0.44 2.19 -5.48
C ARG A 18 0.21 2.75 -4.21
N THR A 19 0.51 4.05 -4.21
CA THR A 19 1.15 4.74 -3.07
C THR A 19 0.28 4.65 -1.81
N PHE A 20 -1.03 4.84 -1.93
CA PHE A 20 -1.97 4.73 -0.82
C PHE A 20 -1.96 3.34 -0.17
N ILE A 21 -2.06 2.27 -0.99
CA ILE A 21 -2.06 0.89 -0.48
C ILE A 21 -0.72 0.57 0.18
N THR A 22 0.41 0.85 -0.49
CA THR A 22 1.76 0.56 0.03
C THR A 22 2.04 1.32 1.33
N THR A 23 1.62 2.59 1.43
CA THR A 23 1.85 3.39 2.65
C THR A 23 1.13 2.79 3.85
N LEU A 24 -0.12 2.36 3.68
CA LEU A 24 -0.87 1.74 4.77
C LEU A 24 -0.36 0.34 5.10
N ALA A 25 0.07 -0.44 4.09
CA ALA A 25 0.72 -1.73 4.30
C ALA A 25 1.98 -1.59 5.17
N ASN A 26 2.84 -0.61 4.87
CA ASN A 26 4.06 -0.33 5.65
C ASN A 26 3.77 0.14 7.09
N LYS A 27 2.57 0.65 7.37
CA LYS A 27 2.10 0.99 8.72
C LYS A 27 1.56 -0.21 9.50
N GLY A 28 1.61 -1.42 8.93
CA GLY A 28 1.10 -2.64 9.56
C GLY A 28 -0.42 -2.81 9.48
N VAL A 29 -1.10 -2.06 8.60
CA VAL A 29 -2.55 -2.22 8.41
C VAL A 29 -2.83 -3.58 7.77
N SER A 30 -3.85 -4.28 8.28
CA SER A 30 -4.19 -5.63 7.80
C SER A 30 -4.60 -5.64 6.32
N VAL A 31 -4.19 -6.70 5.61
CA VAL A 31 -4.49 -6.90 4.18
C VAL A 31 -5.99 -6.91 3.88
N ARG A 32 -6.82 -7.44 4.79
CA ARG A 32 -8.29 -7.44 4.64
C ARG A 32 -8.85 -6.03 4.72
N LEU A 33 -8.38 -5.21 5.67
CA LEU A 33 -8.82 -3.83 5.79
C LEU A 33 -8.43 -3.04 4.54
N LEU A 34 -7.20 -3.22 4.06
CA LEU A 34 -6.73 -2.59 2.82
C LEU A 34 -7.58 -2.97 1.61
N ALA A 35 -7.88 -4.26 1.45
CA ALA A 35 -8.74 -4.74 0.36
C ALA A 35 -10.15 -4.13 0.41
N SER A 36 -10.72 -3.97 1.60
CA SER A 36 -12.01 -3.29 1.80
C SER A 36 -11.94 -1.81 1.42
N LEU A 37 -10.90 -1.08 1.88
CA LEU A 37 -10.71 0.34 1.60
C LEU A 37 -10.58 0.67 0.12
N VAL A 38 -9.92 -0.20 -0.65
CA VAL A 38 -9.73 0.00 -2.09
C VAL A 38 -10.70 -0.78 -2.96
N ARG A 39 -11.71 -1.43 -2.35
CA ARG A 39 -12.74 -2.25 -2.99
C ARG A 39 -12.18 -3.32 -3.92
N HIS A 40 -11.17 -4.05 -3.46
CA HIS A 40 -10.68 -5.23 -4.17
C HIS A 40 -11.56 -6.43 -3.87
N SER A 41 -12.15 -7.02 -4.91
CA SER A 41 -12.90 -8.27 -4.83
C SER A 41 -11.99 -9.47 -4.52
N ASN A 42 -10.74 -9.43 -4.97
CA ASN A 42 -9.74 -10.48 -4.71
C ASN A 42 -8.57 -9.92 -3.88
N ILE A 43 -8.39 -10.50 -2.70
CA ILE A 43 -7.36 -10.09 -1.72
C ILE A 43 -5.94 -10.25 -2.26
N SER A 44 -5.70 -11.21 -3.17
CA SER A 44 -4.40 -11.41 -3.81
C SER A 44 -3.93 -10.17 -4.58
N THR A 45 -4.87 -9.35 -5.08
CA THR A 45 -4.56 -8.08 -5.74
C THR A 45 -3.98 -7.07 -4.76
N THR A 46 -4.45 -7.07 -3.51
CA THR A 46 -3.92 -6.23 -2.42
C THR A 46 -2.59 -6.76 -1.90
N GLN A 47 -2.41 -8.09 -1.84
CA GLN A 47 -1.18 -8.72 -1.35
C GLN A 47 0.06 -8.30 -2.13
N ARG A 48 -0.05 -7.98 -3.43
CA ARG A 48 1.06 -7.47 -4.25
C ARG A 48 1.68 -6.15 -3.75
N TYR A 49 1.01 -5.46 -2.83
CA TYR A 49 1.48 -4.20 -2.24
C TYR A 49 2.01 -4.35 -0.82
N ILE A 50 1.96 -5.56 -0.27
CA ILE A 50 2.46 -5.87 1.06
C ILE A 50 3.85 -6.45 0.87
N ASP A 51 4.84 -5.65 1.22
CA ASP A 51 6.21 -6.12 1.35
C ASP A 51 6.51 -6.33 2.83
N VAL A 52 7.15 -7.45 3.16
CA VAL A 52 7.52 -7.76 4.55
C VAL A 52 8.96 -7.35 4.74
N ASN A 53 9.17 -6.17 5.34
CA ASN A 53 10.51 -5.73 5.72
C ASN A 53 10.88 -6.19 7.14
N ASP A 54 12.17 -6.20 7.45
CA ASP A 54 12.68 -6.68 8.75
C ASP A 54 12.29 -5.75 9.90
N ASP A 55 12.12 -4.44 9.65
CA ASP A 55 11.63 -3.49 10.66
C ASP A 55 10.20 -3.81 11.11
N MET A 56 9.33 -4.23 10.19
CA MET A 56 7.96 -4.64 10.49
C MET A 56 7.95 -5.92 11.33
N LYS A 57 8.82 -6.88 11.01
CA LYS A 57 8.98 -8.10 11.82
C LYS A 57 9.49 -7.76 13.22
N ARG A 58 10.50 -6.88 13.32
CA ARG A 58 11.06 -6.44 14.59
C ARG A 58 10.02 -5.76 15.47
N ARG A 59 9.30 -4.77 14.93
CA ARG A 59 8.20 -4.10 15.64
C ARG A 59 7.10 -5.06 16.08
N ALA A 60 6.79 -6.07 15.27
CA ALA A 60 5.77 -7.06 15.63
C ALA A 60 6.19 -7.93 16.83
N VAL A 61 7.48 -8.26 16.94
CA VAL A 61 8.02 -9.01 18.08
C VAL A 61 8.15 -8.14 19.33
N GLU A 62 8.52 -6.87 19.19
CA GLU A 62 8.63 -5.90 20.32
C GLU A 62 7.28 -5.60 21.02
N LEU A 63 6.15 -6.05 20.47
CA LEU A 63 4.81 -5.88 21.06
C LEU A 63 4.39 -7.00 22.02
N ILE A 64 5.21 -8.06 22.18
CA ILE A 64 5.00 -9.17 23.12
C ILE A 64 5.93 -8.97 24.32
#